data_AF-A0A2U3LWH1-F1
#
_entry.id   AF-A0A2U3LWH1-F1
#
_cell.length_a   1.000
_cell.length_b   1.000
_cell.length_c   1.000
_cell.angle_alpha   90.00
_cell.angle_beta   90.00
_cell.angle_gamma   90.00
#
_symmetry.space_group_name_H-M   'P 1'
#
loop_
_entity.id
_entity.type
_entity.pdbx_description
1 polymer ?
#
loop_
_entity_poly.entity_id
_entity_poly.type
_entity_poly.pdbx_seq_one_letter_code
_entity_poly.pdbx_strand_id
1 'polypeptide(L)'
;MPKLTEDLNSTAVLSDAHAERIDRIVDDYKNHILTQLNAQDHRETTRSDRLADKVAFFAGSWKFIIIFSTFLILWMLWNSLTITNTLHFDVAPFILLNLILSFTAAFQAPFIIMSQNRQAIRDKHEAVVDFSINYKAEIEIDDVQKHLHHLELQVADIHQMLHKLHSKQAENQG
;
A
#
# COMPACT_ATOMS: atom_id res chain seq x y z
N MET A 1 28.78 -7.09 -45.91
CA MET A 1 28.58 -6.73 -44.50
C MET A 1 27.08 -6.79 -44.13
N PRO A 2 26.42 -7.95 -44.10
CA PRO A 2 24.97 -8.03 -43.85
C PRO A 2 24.58 -8.38 -42.41
N LYS A 3 25.51 -8.91 -41.61
CA LYS A 3 25.24 -9.46 -40.26
C LYS A 3 24.96 -8.42 -39.17
N LEU A 4 25.49 -7.20 -39.30
CA LEU A 4 25.30 -6.14 -38.29
C LEU A 4 23.94 -5.44 -38.38
N THR A 5 23.35 -5.35 -39.57
CA THR A 5 22.05 -4.70 -39.78
C THR A 5 20.89 -5.56 -39.28
N GLU A 6 21.07 -6.89 -39.26
CA GLU A 6 20.06 -7.86 -38.83
C GLU A 6 19.98 -7.97 -37.29
N ASP A 7 21.12 -7.80 -36.61
CA ASP A 7 21.23 -7.83 -35.14
C ASP A 7 20.69 -6.54 -34.49
N LEU A 8 20.93 -5.39 -35.12
CA LEU A 8 20.37 -4.10 -34.70
C LEU A 8 18.84 -4.03 -34.89
N ASN A 9 18.33 -4.60 -35.98
CA ASN A 9 16.89 -4.68 -36.21
C ASN A 9 16.22 -5.67 -35.24
N SER A 10 16.90 -6.78 -34.90
CA SER A 10 16.39 -7.76 -33.94
C SER A 10 16.34 -7.23 -32.51
N THR A 11 17.36 -6.47 -32.09
CA THR A 11 17.42 -5.84 -30.77
C THR A 11 16.44 -4.67 -30.62
N ALA A 12 16.25 -3.86 -31.66
CA ALA A 12 15.23 -2.82 -31.70
C ALA A 12 13.79 -3.40 -31.63
N VAL A 13 13.50 -4.42 -32.46
CA VAL A 13 12.19 -5.09 -32.47
C VAL A 13 11.90 -5.82 -31.15
N LEU A 14 12.92 -6.40 -30.50
CA LEU A 14 12.76 -6.97 -29.16
C LEU A 14 12.47 -5.88 -28.13
N SER A 15 13.18 -4.76 -28.15
CA SER A 15 12.96 -3.64 -27.22
C SER A 15 11.54 -3.07 -27.33
N ASP A 16 11.06 -2.83 -28.55
CA ASP A 16 9.73 -2.28 -28.82
C ASP A 16 8.62 -3.27 -28.45
N ALA A 17 8.82 -4.57 -28.73
CA ALA A 17 7.87 -5.61 -28.33
C ALA A 17 7.79 -5.80 -26.80
N HIS A 18 8.91 -5.60 -26.09
CA HIS A 18 8.90 -5.61 -24.61
C HIS A 18 8.21 -4.35 -24.06
N ALA A 19 8.47 -3.18 -24.63
CA ALA A 19 7.81 -1.94 -24.24
C ALA A 19 6.28 -2.02 -24.43
N GLU A 20 5.81 -2.50 -25.59
CA GLU A 20 4.39 -2.64 -25.89
C GLU A 20 3.69 -3.74 -25.06
N ARG A 21 4.43 -4.77 -24.65
CA ARG A 21 3.91 -5.82 -23.75
C ARG A 21 3.79 -5.30 -22.32
N ILE A 22 4.74 -4.51 -21.85
CA ILE A 22 4.74 -3.90 -20.52
C ILE A 22 3.64 -2.83 -20.44
N ASP A 23 3.46 -2.01 -21.48
CA ASP A 23 2.41 -1.00 -21.52
C ASP A 23 1.02 -1.65 -21.43
N ARG A 24 0.82 -2.79 -22.12
CA ARG A 24 -0.38 -3.62 -21.96
C ARG A 24 -0.56 -4.17 -20.54
N ILE A 25 0.52 -4.59 -19.87
CA ILE A 25 0.45 -5.09 -18.49
C ILE A 25 0.11 -3.95 -17.52
N VAL A 26 0.70 -2.77 -17.71
CA VAL A 26 0.42 -1.57 -16.91
C VAL A 26 -1.01 -1.10 -17.11
N ASP A 27 -1.51 -1.07 -18.35
CA ASP A 27 -2.90 -0.69 -18.65
C ASP A 27 -3.90 -1.75 -18.18
N ASP A 28 -3.59 -3.03 -18.31
CA ASP A 28 -4.42 -4.12 -17.75
C ASP A 28 -4.45 -4.07 -16.22
N TYR A 29 -3.32 -3.76 -15.58
CA TYR A 29 -3.25 -3.53 -14.13
C TYR A 29 -4.02 -2.29 -13.71
N LYS A 30 -3.90 -1.17 -14.44
CA LYS A 30 -4.63 0.07 -14.16
C LYS A 30 -6.14 -0.17 -14.26
N ASN A 31 -6.59 -0.84 -15.32
CA ASN A 31 -7.99 -1.18 -15.49
C ASN A 31 -8.48 -2.16 -14.42
N HIS A 32 -7.67 -3.14 -14.03
CA HIS A 32 -7.99 -4.06 -12.92
C HIS A 32 -8.05 -3.36 -11.57
N ILE A 33 -7.12 -2.45 -11.25
CA ILE A 33 -7.16 -1.67 -10.01
C ILE A 33 -8.38 -0.76 -9.98
N LEU A 34 -8.71 -0.10 -11.10
CA LEU A 34 -9.91 0.73 -11.18
C LEU A 34 -11.19 -0.08 -11.06
N THR A 35 -11.26 -1.28 -11.63
CA THR A 35 -12.42 -2.18 -11.43
C THR A 35 -12.44 -2.77 -10.02
N GLN A 36 -11.30 -3.08 -9.40
CA GLN A 36 -11.25 -3.59 -8.02
C GLN A 36 -11.58 -2.50 -7.00
N LEU A 37 -11.09 -1.27 -7.17
CA LEU A 37 -11.48 -0.11 -6.35
C LEU A 37 -12.97 0.14 -6.46
N ASN A 38 -13.53 0.19 -7.68
CA ASN A 38 -14.96 0.37 -7.88
C ASN A 38 -15.78 -0.83 -7.37
N ALA A 39 -15.28 -2.07 -7.51
CA ALA A 39 -15.97 -3.27 -7.03
C ALA A 39 -15.89 -3.44 -5.50
N GLN A 40 -14.83 -2.92 -4.86
CA GLN A 40 -14.65 -2.92 -3.41
C GLN A 40 -15.41 -1.77 -2.76
N ASP A 41 -15.57 -0.64 -3.44
CA ASP A 41 -16.47 0.46 -3.03
C ASP A 41 -17.96 0.10 -3.25
N HIS A 42 -18.26 -0.79 -4.21
CA HIS A 42 -19.62 -1.29 -4.48
C HIS A 42 -20.00 -2.60 -3.78
N ARG A 43 -19.06 -3.36 -3.21
CA ARG A 43 -19.36 -4.45 -2.27
C ARG A 43 -19.52 -3.89 -0.86
N GLU A 44 -20.66 -3.26 -0.71
CA GLU A 44 -21.33 -2.96 0.54
C GLU A 44 -20.49 -2.21 1.58
N THR A 45 -20.71 -0.90 1.60
CA THR A 45 -20.81 -0.18 2.88
C THR A 45 -22.05 -0.68 3.64
N THR A 46 -22.10 -1.98 3.97
CA THR A 46 -23.14 -2.52 4.84
C THR A 46 -23.04 -1.72 6.15
N ARG A 47 -24.16 -1.20 6.64
CA ARG A 47 -24.18 -0.38 7.86
C ARG A 47 -23.48 -1.06 9.05
N SER A 48 -23.41 -2.39 9.04
CA SER A 48 -22.67 -3.24 9.99
C SER A 48 -21.17 -2.99 10.00
N ASP A 49 -20.52 -2.84 8.85
CA ASP A 49 -19.06 -2.69 8.76
C ASP A 49 -18.62 -1.33 9.30
N ARG A 50 -19.39 -0.29 8.99
CA ARG A 50 -19.21 1.04 9.59
C ARG A 50 -19.46 1.05 11.10
N LEU A 51 -20.36 0.20 11.59
CA LEU A 51 -20.63 0.07 13.02
C LEU A 51 -19.49 -0.67 13.73
N ALA A 52 -19.04 -1.79 13.15
CA ALA A 52 -17.92 -2.59 13.65
C ALA A 52 -16.64 -1.75 13.73
N ASP A 53 -16.38 -0.89 12.75
CA ASP A 53 -15.22 -0.01 12.74
C ASP A 53 -15.26 1.06 13.82
N LYS A 54 -16.43 1.65 14.05
CA LYS A 54 -16.63 2.59 15.16
C LYS A 54 -16.48 1.91 16.51
N VAL A 55 -17.00 0.69 16.67
CA VAL A 55 -16.88 -0.09 17.90
C VAL A 55 -15.42 -0.50 18.15
N ALA A 56 -14.69 -0.95 17.13
CA ALA A 56 -13.28 -1.31 17.24
C ALA A 56 -12.42 -0.10 17.60
N PHE A 57 -12.66 1.05 16.96
CA PHE A 57 -11.97 2.29 17.28
C PHE A 57 -12.28 2.80 18.70
N PHE A 58 -13.54 2.69 19.13
CA PHE A 58 -13.96 3.08 20.47
C PHE A 58 -13.39 2.14 21.56
N ALA A 59 -13.45 0.83 21.35
CA ALA A 59 -12.92 -0.18 22.27
C ALA A 59 -11.39 -0.11 22.40
N GLY A 60 -10.69 0.33 21.35
CA GLY A 60 -9.24 0.55 21.37
C GLY A 60 -8.78 1.88 21.99
N SER A 61 -9.70 2.74 22.44
CA SER A 61 -9.35 4.05 22.98
C SER A 61 -8.97 4.00 24.46
N TRP A 62 -7.93 4.76 24.84
CA TRP A 62 -7.56 4.97 26.25
C TRP A 62 -8.71 5.51 27.12
N LYS A 63 -9.60 6.33 26.53
CA LYS A 63 -10.77 6.88 27.25
C LYS A 63 -11.79 5.78 27.61
N PHE A 64 -11.97 4.79 26.73
CA PHE A 64 -12.87 3.67 26.98
C PHE A 64 -12.38 2.81 28.14
N ILE A 65 -11.08 2.50 28.17
CA ILE A 65 -10.45 1.71 29.25
C ILE A 65 -10.68 2.38 30.61
N ILE A 66 -10.52 3.69 30.70
CA ILE A 66 -10.72 4.46 31.94
C ILE A 66 -12.18 4.41 32.37
N ILE A 67 -13.13 4.72 31.48
CA ILE A 67 -14.57 4.72 31.80
C ILE A 67 -15.03 3.31 32.21
N PHE A 68 -14.62 2.27 31.47
CA PHE A 68 -14.97 0.89 31.75
C PHE A 68 -14.40 0.42 33.10
N SER A 69 -13.14 0.76 33.40
CA SER A 69 -12.51 0.44 34.69
C SER A 69 -13.19 1.15 35.85
N THR A 70 -13.51 2.45 35.71
CA THR A 70 -14.26 3.20 36.72
C THR A 70 -15.65 2.61 36.94
N PHE A 71 -16.35 2.21 35.87
CA PHE A 71 -17.64 1.53 35.96
C PHE A 71 -17.54 0.21 36.74
N LEU A 72 -16.53 -0.63 36.45
CA LEU A 72 -16.32 -1.88 37.19
C LEU A 72 -16.06 -1.64 38.68
N ILE A 73 -15.21 -0.66 39.01
CA ILE A 73 -14.91 -0.30 40.40
C ILE A 73 -16.17 0.22 41.10
N LEU A 74 -16.94 1.09 40.46
CA LEU A 74 -18.20 1.60 41.00
C LEU A 74 -19.24 0.47 41.19
N TRP A 75 -19.31 -0.47 40.26
CA TRP A 75 -20.20 -1.63 40.35
C TRP A 75 -19.83 -2.55 41.51
N MET A 76 -18.54 -2.83 41.67
CA MET A 76 -18.01 -3.60 42.81
C MET A 76 -18.27 -2.88 44.13
N LEU A 77 -18.00 -1.57 44.20
CA LEU A 77 -18.26 -0.76 45.39
C LEU A 77 -19.76 -0.72 45.70
N TRP A 78 -20.64 -0.54 44.71
CA TRP A 78 -22.09 -0.54 44.89
C TRP A 78 -22.60 -1.88 45.44
N ASN A 79 -22.19 -3.02 44.84
CA ASN A 79 -22.58 -4.35 45.31
C ASN A 79 -21.96 -4.71 46.67
N SER A 80 -20.78 -4.18 47.00
CA SER A 80 -20.11 -4.38 48.29
C SER A 80 -20.68 -3.48 49.39
N LEU A 81 -21.12 -2.26 49.04
CA LEU A 81 -21.63 -1.24 49.97
C LEU A 81 -23.14 -1.28 50.18
N THR A 82 -23.89 -2.16 49.50
CA THR A 82 -25.34 -2.34 49.69
C THR A 82 -25.71 -2.89 51.09
N ILE A 83 -25.48 -2.09 52.13
CA ILE A 83 -26.45 -1.42 53.04
C ILE A 83 -27.78 -2.09 53.43
N THR A 84 -28.25 -3.21 52.86
CA THR A 84 -29.41 -3.92 53.43
C THR A 84 -29.36 -5.41 53.10
N ASN A 85 -29.32 -6.19 54.18
CA ASN A 85 -29.15 -7.63 54.34
C ASN A 85 -30.23 -8.52 53.66
N THR A 86 -30.85 -8.10 52.55
CA THR A 86 -32.08 -8.75 52.03
C THR A 86 -32.10 -9.08 50.54
N LEU A 87 -31.29 -8.44 49.68
CA LEU A 87 -31.20 -8.78 48.25
C LEU A 87 -29.74 -8.72 47.77
N HIS A 88 -29.02 -9.81 47.99
CA HIS A 88 -27.66 -9.96 47.49
C HIS A 88 -27.69 -10.30 45.99
N PHE A 89 -27.63 -9.28 45.13
CA PHE A 89 -27.71 -9.44 43.68
C PHE A 89 -26.44 -10.06 43.06
N ASP A 90 -25.25 -9.78 43.61
CA ASP A 90 -23.96 -10.35 43.17
C ASP A 90 -22.96 -10.46 44.34
N VAL A 91 -23.06 -11.54 45.15
CA VAL A 91 -22.14 -11.82 46.28
C VAL A 91 -20.75 -12.16 45.74
N ALA A 92 -19.69 -11.75 46.45
CA ALA A 92 -18.33 -12.23 46.19
C ALA A 92 -18.34 -13.77 46.05
N PRO A 93 -17.91 -14.34 44.89
CA PRO A 93 -16.88 -13.82 43.98
C PRO A 93 -17.36 -13.08 42.70
N PHE A 94 -18.55 -12.43 42.71
CA PHE A 94 -19.10 -11.64 41.59
C PHE A 94 -19.33 -12.46 40.30
N ILE A 95 -20.22 -13.45 40.37
CA ILE A 95 -20.46 -14.40 39.27
C ILE A 95 -20.99 -13.72 38.01
N LEU A 96 -21.84 -12.69 38.15
CA LEU A 96 -22.42 -11.98 37.01
C LEU A 96 -21.38 -11.10 36.32
N LEU A 97 -20.55 -10.41 37.11
CA LEU A 97 -19.45 -9.60 36.58
C LEU A 97 -18.44 -10.47 35.83
N ASN A 98 -18.11 -11.64 36.39
CA ASN A 98 -17.21 -12.60 35.77
C ASN A 98 -17.79 -13.14 34.45
N LEU A 99 -19.09 -13.44 34.40
CA LEU A 99 -19.77 -13.88 33.18
C LEU A 99 -19.72 -12.83 32.07
N ILE A 100 -20.04 -11.57 32.40
CA ILE A 100 -20.03 -10.46 31.43
C ILE A 100 -18.61 -10.19 30.91
N LEU A 101 -17.61 -10.23 31.79
CA LEU A 101 -16.22 -10.00 31.41
C LEU A 101 -15.69 -11.12 30.51
N SER A 102 -16.01 -12.37 30.84
CA SER A 102 -15.63 -13.55 30.03
C SER A 102 -16.27 -13.50 28.64
N PHE A 103 -17.56 -13.15 28.55
CA PHE A 103 -18.24 -12.95 27.28
C PHE A 103 -17.60 -11.82 26.47
N THR A 104 -17.34 -10.66 27.10
CA THR A 104 -16.71 -9.51 26.43
C THR A 104 -15.35 -9.88 25.85
N ALA A 105 -14.52 -10.60 26.62
CA ALA A 105 -13.20 -11.05 26.16
C ALA A 105 -13.30 -12.04 24.98
N ALA A 106 -14.31 -12.92 24.97
CA ALA A 106 -14.53 -13.87 23.88
C ALA A 106 -14.84 -13.18 22.54
N PHE A 107 -15.58 -12.06 22.55
CA PHE A 107 -15.88 -11.29 21.33
C PHE A 107 -14.77 -10.34 20.90
N GLN A 108 -13.83 -10.04 21.79
CA GLN A 108 -12.73 -9.11 21.50
C GLN A 108 -11.78 -9.65 20.43
N ALA A 109 -11.38 -10.94 20.52
CA ALA A 109 -10.41 -11.52 19.58
C ALA A 109 -10.94 -11.59 18.12
N PRO A 110 -12.18 -12.04 17.84
CA PRO A 110 -12.76 -12.01 16.49
C PRO A 110 -12.84 -10.61 15.91
N PHE A 111 -13.24 -9.59 16.69
CA PHE A 111 -13.32 -8.21 16.19
C PHE A 111 -11.95 -7.63 15.87
N ILE A 112 -10.95 -7.91 16.71
CA ILE A 112 -9.56 -7.53 16.42
C ILE A 112 -9.11 -8.20 15.13
N ILE A 113 -9.26 -9.52 14.99
CA ILE A 113 -8.81 -10.27 13.80
C ILE A 113 -9.56 -9.82 12.54
N MET A 114 -10.86 -9.53 12.61
CA MET A 114 -11.62 -9.00 11.48
C MET A 114 -11.13 -7.61 11.07
N SER A 115 -10.87 -6.72 12.03
CA SER A 115 -10.34 -5.38 11.73
C SER A 115 -8.92 -5.45 11.15
N GLN A 116 -8.09 -6.38 11.63
CA GLN A 116 -6.74 -6.63 11.15
C GLN A 116 -6.75 -7.24 9.74
N ASN A 117 -7.62 -8.23 9.48
CA ASN A 117 -7.76 -8.82 8.15
C ASN A 117 -8.15 -7.77 7.10
N ARG A 118 -9.03 -6.82 7.48
CA ARG A 118 -9.40 -5.72 6.59
C ARG A 118 -8.27 -4.71 6.37
N GLN A 119 -7.43 -4.45 7.38
CA GLN A 119 -6.22 -3.63 7.22
C GLN A 119 -5.20 -4.32 6.31
N ALA A 120 -4.89 -5.59 6.56
CA ALA A 120 -3.93 -6.36 5.78
C ALA A 120 -4.29 -6.44 4.28
N ILE A 121 -5.58 -6.50 3.93
CA ILE A 121 -6.04 -6.45 2.54
C ILE A 121 -5.72 -5.09 1.90
N ARG A 122 -5.94 -3.97 2.62
CA ARG A 122 -5.60 -2.63 2.13
C ARG A 122 -4.10 -2.45 1.98
N ASP A 123 -3.33 -2.86 3.00
CA ASP A 123 -1.87 -2.73 3.00
C ASP A 123 -1.25 -3.54 1.85
N LYS A 124 -1.78 -4.74 1.56
CA LYS A 124 -1.35 -5.54 0.41
C LYS A 124 -1.63 -4.84 -0.91
N HIS A 125 -2.78 -4.18 -1.05
CA HIS A 125 -3.12 -3.44 -2.26
C HIS A 125 -2.20 -2.23 -2.45
N GLU A 126 -1.96 -1.45 -1.38
CA GLU A 126 -1.04 -0.32 -1.39
C GLU A 126 0.39 -0.75 -1.78
N ALA A 127 0.89 -1.86 -1.21
CA ALA A 127 2.19 -2.40 -1.57
C ALA A 127 2.33 -2.79 -3.06
N VAL A 128 1.26 -3.32 -3.67
CA VAL A 128 1.26 -3.65 -5.10
C VAL A 128 1.27 -2.38 -5.96
N VAL A 129 0.50 -1.36 -5.58
CA VAL A 129 0.50 -0.06 -6.27
C VAL A 129 1.88 0.57 -6.20
N ASP A 130 2.48 0.66 -5.02
CA ASP A 130 3.80 1.24 -4.81
C ASP A 130 4.87 0.51 -5.62
N PHE A 131 4.82 -0.82 -5.65
CA PHE A 131 5.72 -1.63 -6.48
C PHE A 131 5.58 -1.26 -7.97
N SER A 132 4.36 -1.12 -8.48
CA SER A 132 4.12 -0.79 -9.88
C SER A 132 4.61 0.62 -10.26
N ILE A 133 4.45 1.60 -9.36
CA ILE A 133 4.94 2.97 -9.55
C ILE A 133 6.47 2.97 -9.57
N ASN A 134 7.09 2.30 -8.60
CA ASN A 134 8.54 2.25 -8.51
C ASN A 134 9.18 1.57 -9.72
N TYR A 135 8.57 0.47 -10.18
CA TYR A 135 9.02 -0.23 -11.38
C TYR A 135 8.89 0.65 -12.64
N LYS A 136 7.79 1.40 -12.78
CA LYS A 136 7.62 2.35 -13.90
C LYS A 136 8.66 3.46 -13.86
N ALA A 137 8.97 3.98 -12.67
CA ALA A 137 10.02 4.98 -12.50
C ALA A 137 11.41 4.44 -12.89
N GLU A 138 11.71 3.17 -12.56
CA GLU A 138 12.95 2.51 -12.98
C GLU A 138 13.09 2.44 -14.50
N ILE A 139 12.02 2.08 -15.22
CA ILE A 139 12.02 2.06 -16.69
C ILE A 139 12.23 3.46 -17.27
N GLU A 140 11.55 4.48 -16.72
CA GLU A 140 11.68 5.86 -17.19
C GLU A 140 13.12 6.39 -16.96
N ILE A 141 13.76 6.01 -15.86
CA ILE A 141 15.17 6.34 -15.59
C ILE A 141 16.10 5.67 -16.62
N ASP A 142 15.87 4.39 -16.95
CA ASP A 142 16.65 3.67 -17.97
C ASP A 142 16.51 4.34 -19.35
N ASP A 143 15.30 4.77 -19.72
CA ASP A 143 15.04 5.49 -20.97
C ASP A 143 15.78 6.85 -21.01
N VAL A 144 15.69 7.62 -19.93
CA VAL A 144 16.44 8.88 -19.80
C VAL A 144 17.95 8.65 -19.90
N GLN A 145 18.46 7.57 -19.29
CA GLN A 145 19.88 7.22 -19.35
C GLN A 145 20.32 6.87 -20.78
N LYS A 146 19.49 6.14 -21.54
CA LYS A 146 19.74 5.84 -22.96
C LYS A 146 19.81 7.11 -23.80
N HIS A 147 18.88 8.04 -23.59
CA HIS A 147 18.88 9.33 -24.29
C HIS A 147 20.12 10.17 -23.94
N LEU A 148 20.54 10.19 -22.67
CA LEU A 148 21.78 10.86 -22.26
C LEU A 148 23.01 10.26 -22.94
N HIS A 149 23.12 8.93 -22.98
CA HIS A 149 24.24 8.28 -23.65
C HIS A 149 24.27 8.57 -25.15
N HIS A 150 23.10 8.62 -25.79
CA HIS A 150 23.01 9.01 -27.20
C HIS A 150 23.51 10.45 -27.44
N LEU A 151 23.14 11.39 -26.56
CA LEU A 151 23.62 12.77 -26.62
C LEU A 151 25.13 12.87 -26.39
N GLU A 152 25.70 12.09 -25.46
CA GLU A 152 27.16 12.02 -25.25
C GLU A 152 27.90 11.60 -26.53
N LEU A 153 27.38 10.60 -27.24
CA LEU A 153 27.95 10.14 -28.51
C LEU A 153 27.86 11.22 -29.60
N GLN A 154 26.72 11.92 -29.71
CA GLN A 154 26.56 13.02 -30.67
C GLN A 154 27.55 14.17 -30.38
N VAL A 155 27.73 14.54 -29.12
CA VAL A 155 28.69 15.60 -28.72
C VAL A 155 30.12 15.18 -29.06
N ALA A 156 30.48 13.92 -28.83
CA ALA A 156 31.80 13.39 -29.16
C ALA A 156 32.08 13.45 -30.68
N ASP A 157 31.09 13.11 -31.51
CA ASP A 157 31.24 13.16 -32.98
C ASP A 157 31.38 14.60 -33.50
N ILE A 158 30.56 15.53 -32.99
CA ILE A 158 30.67 16.96 -33.29
C ILE A 158 32.06 17.47 -32.94
N HIS A 159 32.59 17.08 -31.77
CA HIS A 159 33.92 17.48 -31.32
C HIS A 159 35.02 16.96 -32.26
N GLN A 160 34.92 15.70 -32.73
CA GLN A 160 35.84 15.16 -33.74
C GLN A 160 35.75 15.90 -35.08
N MET A 161 34.53 16.24 -35.53
CA MET A 161 34.32 16.93 -36.79
C MET A 161 34.90 18.35 -36.76
N LEU A 162 34.74 19.08 -35.66
CA LEU A 162 35.40 20.37 -35.42
C LEU A 162 36.92 20.25 -35.47
N HIS A 163 37.49 19.24 -34.83
CA HIS A 163 38.94 18.99 -34.85
C HIS A 163 39.46 18.75 -36.28
N LYS A 164 38.75 17.97 -37.09
CA LYS A 164 39.09 17.70 -38.49
C LYS A 164 38.97 18.93 -39.39
N LEU A 165 37.99 19.81 -39.14
CA LEU A 165 37.84 21.06 -39.88
C LEU A 165 39.00 22.03 -39.57
N HIS A 166 39.34 22.18 -38.29
CA HIS A 166 40.50 23.00 -37.88
C HIS A 166 41.81 22.48 -38.46
N SER A 167 42.05 21.16 -38.48
CA SER A 167 43.27 20.60 -39.07
C SER A 167 43.36 20.83 -40.57
N LYS A 168 42.24 20.69 -41.31
CA LYS A 168 42.19 20.99 -42.74
C LYS A 168 42.41 22.48 -43.06
N GLN A 169 41.89 23.38 -42.23
CA GLN A 169 42.11 24.82 -42.39
C GLN A 169 43.58 25.19 -42.16
N ALA A 170 44.25 24.56 -41.18
CA ALA A 170 45.66 24.76 -40.91
C ALA A 170 46.56 24.25 -42.06
N GLU A 171 46.21 23.12 -42.70
CA GLU A 171 46.92 22.62 -43.88
C GLU A 171 46.70 23.46 -45.14
N ASN A 172 45.54 24.10 -45.30
CA ASN A 172 45.20 24.89 -46.50
C ASN A 172 45.67 26.36 -46.42
N GLN A 173 46.27 26.77 -45.29
CA GLN A 173 46.82 28.11 -45.06
C GLN A 173 48.36 28.14 -44.97
N GLY A 174 49.03 26.98 -45.00
CA GLY A 174 50.48 26.85 -45.10
C GLY A 174 50.92 26.51 -46.52
#